data_AF-A0A7X7H1C3-F1
#
_entry.id   AF-A0A7X7H1C3-F1
#
_cell.length_a   1.000
_cell.length_b   1.000
_cell.length_c   1.000
_cell.angle_alpha   90.00
_cell.angle_beta   90.00
_cell.angle_gamma   90.00
#
_symmetry.space_group_name_H-M   'P 1'
#
loop_
_entity.id
_entity.type
_entity.pdbx_description
1 polymer ?
#
loop_
_entity_poly.entity_id
_entity_poly.type
_entity_poly.pdbx_seq_one_letter_code
_entity_poly.pdbx_strand_id
1 'polypeptide(L)'
;MAFVPEHIFREYDIRGIADVELTDEFVMSIGHAYGSWLMARGVKKAVLGGDIRFSTKRIKAAAAAGMMKAGVNVTDIGIVSTPTFYWSMYRFEADGGIMVTGSHNPKEFNGLKVAYDKATLWGDDIREILRIIKGDRMVTAEVPGSLRFAGINEEYLDMLVSKIKLGPQKLKIVCDSGNGTAGIYAPEFFRRIGCRVTELYSEPDGTFPNHHPDPTKRENLHKLIETVLAEVADLGVGFDGDSDRIGVVDNKGEIIWGDRLMALFWQEILPKNPGAVAICEVKSSMALPEEV
;
A
#
# COMPACT_ATOMS: atom_id res chain seq x y z
N MET A 1 -0.62 31.90 -8.33
CA MET A 1 -0.02 30.56 -8.43
C MET A 1 -0.33 29.83 -7.14
N ALA A 2 -0.90 28.63 -7.21
CA ALA A 2 -1.11 27.80 -6.03
C ALA A 2 0.27 27.45 -5.44
N PHE A 3 0.53 27.88 -4.20
CA PHE A 3 1.75 27.52 -3.49
C PHE A 3 1.61 26.08 -3.01
N VAL A 4 2.44 25.17 -3.52
CA VAL A 4 2.50 23.78 -3.01
C VAL A 4 3.89 23.56 -2.40
N PRO A 5 4.00 23.08 -1.15
CA PRO A 5 5.31 22.89 -0.51
C PRO A 5 6.13 21.85 -1.29
N GLU A 6 7.33 22.19 -1.75
CA GLU A 6 8.08 21.32 -2.68
C GLU A 6 8.63 20.06 -2.02
N HIS A 7 8.90 20.13 -0.71
CA HIS A 7 9.52 19.05 0.06
C HIS A 7 8.59 17.85 0.28
N ILE A 8 7.28 18.00 0.05
CA ILE A 8 6.35 16.88 0.13
C ILE A 8 6.47 15.95 -1.07
N PHE A 9 7.01 16.41 -2.21
CA PHE A 9 7.30 15.57 -3.37
C PHE A 9 8.63 14.86 -3.12
N ARG A 10 8.56 13.60 -2.70
CA ARG A 10 9.72 12.77 -2.40
C ARG A 10 10.09 11.92 -3.62
N GLU A 11 11.05 11.02 -3.44
CA GLU A 11 11.54 10.16 -4.52
C GLU A 11 10.50 9.16 -5.01
N TYR A 12 9.66 8.60 -4.13
CA TYR A 12 8.73 7.51 -4.48
C TYR A 12 7.26 7.82 -4.20
N ASP A 13 6.97 8.95 -3.56
CA ASP A 13 5.62 9.35 -3.19
C ASP A 13 5.52 10.87 -2.90
N ILE A 14 4.29 11.29 -2.62
CA ILE A 14 4.00 12.59 -2.02
C ILE A 14 3.65 12.36 -0.54
N ARG A 15 4.28 13.08 0.39
CA ARG A 15 4.16 12.84 1.84
C ARG A 15 4.25 14.11 2.66
N GLY A 16 3.30 14.32 3.56
CA GLY A 16 3.29 15.47 4.47
C GLY A 16 2.33 15.32 5.65
N ILE A 17 2.35 16.30 6.55
CA ILE A 17 1.37 16.46 7.63
C ILE A 17 0.02 16.81 7.00
N ALA A 18 -0.99 15.99 7.28
CA ALA A 18 -2.24 16.01 6.54
C ALA A 18 -2.88 17.41 6.53
N ASP A 19 -3.08 18.02 7.69
CA ASP A 19 -3.88 19.24 7.81
C ASP A 19 -3.11 20.53 7.50
N VAL A 20 -1.79 20.43 7.29
CA VAL A 20 -0.91 21.59 7.03
C VAL A 20 -0.36 21.55 5.61
N GLU A 21 0.12 20.39 5.18
CA GLU A 21 0.90 20.22 3.96
C GLU A 21 0.13 19.49 2.86
N LEU A 22 -0.98 18.81 3.21
CA LEU A 22 -1.90 18.14 2.30
C LEU A 22 -3.32 18.69 2.45
N THR A 23 -3.45 20.02 2.41
CA THR A 23 -4.75 20.70 2.41
C THR A 23 -5.56 20.31 1.17
N ASP A 24 -6.88 20.46 1.23
CA ASP A 24 -7.76 20.07 0.12
C ASP A 24 -7.45 20.85 -1.18
N GLU A 25 -7.03 22.12 -1.08
CA GLU A 25 -6.58 22.92 -2.21
C GLU A 25 -5.31 22.36 -2.86
N PHE A 26 -4.32 21.98 -2.04
CA PHE A 26 -3.05 21.45 -2.54
C PHE A 26 -3.25 20.07 -3.16
N VAL A 27 -4.04 19.22 -2.52
CA VAL A 27 -4.35 17.89 -3.03
C VAL A 27 -5.19 17.96 -4.32
N MET A 28 -6.12 18.92 -4.42
CA MET A 28 -6.84 19.15 -5.66
C MET A 28 -5.90 19.59 -6.79
N SER A 29 -4.93 20.46 -6.49
CA SER A 29 -3.91 20.88 -7.46
C SER A 29 -3.02 19.71 -7.90
N ILE A 30 -2.63 18.84 -6.97
CA ILE A 30 -1.90 17.60 -7.26
C ILE A 30 -2.73 16.69 -8.17
N GLY A 31 -4.00 16.45 -7.82
CA GLY A 31 -4.92 15.64 -8.63
C GLY A 31 -5.14 16.22 -10.04
N HIS A 32 -5.22 17.55 -10.16
CA HIS A 32 -5.39 18.23 -11.45
C HIS A 32 -4.13 18.15 -12.31
N ALA A 33 -2.96 18.36 -11.73
CA ALA A 33 -1.68 18.21 -12.43
C ALA A 33 -1.43 16.76 -12.86
N TYR A 34 -1.69 15.80 -11.98
CA TYR A 34 -1.60 14.39 -12.30
C TYR A 34 -2.61 13.96 -13.39
N GLY A 35 -3.86 14.41 -13.28
CA GLY A 35 -4.85 14.19 -14.33
C GLY A 35 -4.42 14.78 -15.68
N SER A 36 -3.81 15.96 -15.68
CA SER A 36 -3.27 16.59 -16.89
C SER A 36 -2.12 15.77 -17.50
N TRP A 37 -1.24 15.27 -16.63
CA TRP A 37 -0.13 14.39 -17.02
C TRP A 37 -0.59 13.07 -17.65
N LEU A 38 -1.67 12.47 -17.12
CA LEU A 38 -2.32 11.28 -17.67
C LEU A 38 -2.96 11.55 -19.03
N MET A 39 -3.72 12.64 -19.14
CA MET A 39 -4.43 13.01 -20.35
C MET A 39 -3.47 13.27 -21.52
N ALA A 40 -2.31 13.89 -21.26
CA ALA A 40 -1.24 14.05 -22.24
C ALA A 40 -0.69 12.72 -22.79
N ARG A 41 -0.88 11.61 -22.04
CA ARG A 41 -0.50 10.24 -22.42
C ARG A 41 -1.68 9.42 -22.95
N GLY A 42 -2.85 10.04 -23.15
CA GLY A 42 -4.05 9.35 -23.61
C GLY A 42 -4.74 8.50 -22.54
N VAL A 43 -4.31 8.56 -21.27
CA VAL A 43 -4.92 7.78 -20.18
C VAL A 43 -6.11 8.52 -19.60
N LYS A 44 -7.28 7.89 -19.65
CA LYS A 44 -8.57 8.47 -19.21
C LYS A 44 -9.19 7.76 -18.01
N LYS A 45 -8.58 6.69 -17.49
CA LYS A 45 -9.10 5.89 -16.39
C LYS A 45 -8.08 5.86 -15.26
N ALA A 46 -8.52 6.19 -14.05
CA ALA A 46 -7.72 6.07 -12.84
C ALA A 46 -8.48 5.36 -11.72
N VAL A 47 -7.75 4.65 -10.86
CA VAL A 47 -8.29 4.10 -9.61
C VAL A 47 -7.85 4.96 -8.42
N LEU A 48 -8.72 5.10 -7.42
CA LEU A 48 -8.45 5.84 -6.20
C LEU A 48 -8.74 4.98 -4.97
N GLY A 49 -7.70 4.64 -4.21
CA GLY A 49 -7.80 3.92 -2.94
C GLY A 49 -7.33 4.78 -1.76
N GLY A 50 -7.53 4.30 -0.54
CA GLY A 50 -6.83 4.87 0.60
C GLY A 50 -6.82 4.02 1.85
N ASP A 51 -5.96 4.40 2.80
CA ASP A 51 -5.79 3.74 4.10
C ASP A 51 -6.80 4.22 5.16
N ILE A 52 -6.65 3.72 6.38
CA ILE A 52 -7.60 3.88 7.49
C ILE A 52 -7.48 5.22 8.25
N ARG A 53 -6.66 6.17 7.78
CA ARG A 53 -6.44 7.45 8.47
C ARG A 53 -7.63 8.39 8.32
N PHE A 54 -7.88 9.20 9.34
CA PHE A 54 -9.00 10.16 9.33
C PHE A 54 -8.95 11.15 8.17
N SER A 55 -7.76 11.63 7.79
CA SER A 55 -7.61 12.57 6.69
C SER A 55 -7.79 11.95 5.30
N THR A 56 -7.76 10.60 5.19
CA THR A 56 -7.84 9.91 3.89
C THR A 56 -9.11 10.24 3.14
N LYS A 57 -10.26 10.34 3.82
CA LYS A 57 -11.54 10.66 3.16
C LYS A 57 -11.51 12.00 2.43
N ARG A 58 -11.01 13.07 3.07
CA ARG A 58 -10.95 14.41 2.45
C ARG A 58 -9.90 14.49 1.36
N ILE A 59 -8.73 13.87 1.57
CA ILE A 59 -7.63 13.85 0.59
C ILE A 59 -8.07 13.11 -0.67
N LYS A 60 -8.75 11.96 -0.53
CA LYS A 60 -9.33 11.24 -1.68
C LYS A 60 -10.32 12.12 -2.46
N ALA A 61 -11.25 12.79 -1.77
CA ALA A 61 -12.23 13.65 -2.41
C ALA A 61 -11.57 14.79 -3.21
N ALA A 62 -10.57 15.46 -2.63
CA ALA A 62 -9.80 16.51 -3.30
C ALA A 62 -9.03 15.98 -4.51
N ALA A 63 -8.35 14.83 -4.38
CA ALA A 63 -7.59 14.22 -5.46
C ALA A 63 -8.51 13.81 -6.62
N ALA A 64 -9.66 13.20 -6.32
CA ALA A 64 -10.69 12.86 -7.30
C ALA A 64 -11.19 14.09 -8.06
N ALA A 65 -11.52 15.17 -7.34
CA ALA A 65 -11.99 16.41 -7.94
C ALA A 65 -10.95 17.01 -8.91
N GLY A 66 -9.67 17.00 -8.52
CA GLY A 66 -8.58 17.42 -9.40
C GLY A 66 -8.46 16.56 -10.66
N MET A 67 -8.44 15.24 -10.52
CA MET A 67 -8.36 14.31 -11.65
C MET A 67 -9.54 14.46 -12.61
N MET A 68 -10.76 14.57 -12.08
CA MET A 68 -11.97 14.77 -12.88
C MET A 68 -11.95 16.11 -13.63
N LYS A 69 -11.40 17.17 -13.03
CA LYS A 69 -11.24 18.48 -13.71
C LYS A 69 -10.37 18.38 -14.95
N ALA A 70 -9.38 17.48 -14.97
CA ALA A 70 -8.58 17.19 -16.15
C ALA A 70 -9.29 16.31 -17.20
N GLY A 71 -10.43 15.70 -16.86
CA GLY A 71 -11.16 14.77 -17.74
C GLY A 71 -10.94 13.29 -17.43
N VAL A 72 -10.27 12.95 -16.32
CA VAL A 72 -10.01 11.55 -15.94
C VAL A 72 -11.23 10.94 -15.25
N ASN A 73 -11.63 9.74 -15.67
CA ASN A 73 -12.66 8.95 -15.02
C ASN A 73 -12.06 8.17 -13.85
N VAL A 74 -12.54 8.45 -12.64
CA VAL A 74 -12.03 7.92 -11.38
C VAL A 74 -12.94 6.79 -10.86
N THR A 75 -12.34 5.64 -10.56
CA THR A 75 -13.00 4.57 -9.80
C THR A 75 -12.47 4.59 -8.37
N ASP A 76 -13.26 5.06 -7.42
CA ASP A 76 -12.93 5.01 -6.01
C ASP A 76 -13.24 3.62 -5.43
N ILE A 77 -12.21 2.94 -4.93
CA ILE A 77 -12.30 1.56 -4.41
C ILE A 77 -12.48 1.47 -2.89
N GLY A 78 -12.71 2.61 -2.24
CA GLY A 78 -12.92 2.70 -0.79
C GLY A 78 -11.63 2.66 0.01
N ILE A 79 -11.74 2.13 1.24
CA ILE A 79 -10.60 1.89 2.12
C ILE A 79 -10.03 0.50 1.80
N VAL A 80 -8.77 0.45 1.43
CA VAL A 80 -8.10 -0.74 0.92
C VAL A 80 -6.65 -0.81 1.39
N SER A 81 -6.00 -1.97 1.23
CA SER A 81 -4.54 -2.05 1.35
C SER A 81 -3.84 -1.48 0.10
N THR A 82 -2.58 -1.07 0.23
CA THR A 82 -1.76 -0.65 -0.92
C THR A 82 -1.63 -1.76 -1.98
N PRO A 83 -1.40 -3.04 -1.63
CA PRO A 83 -1.45 -4.14 -2.60
C PRO A 83 -2.80 -4.32 -3.32
N THR A 84 -3.92 -4.16 -2.59
CA THR A 84 -5.26 -4.20 -3.20
C THR A 84 -5.43 -3.06 -4.21
N PHE A 85 -4.91 -1.87 -3.91
CA PHE A 85 -4.89 -0.75 -4.86
C PHE A 85 -4.13 -1.11 -6.14
N TYR A 86 -2.90 -1.63 -6.07
CA TYR A 86 -2.15 -1.99 -7.29
C TYR A 86 -2.86 -3.10 -8.09
N TRP A 87 -3.40 -4.11 -7.41
CA TRP A 87 -4.19 -5.16 -8.05
C TRP A 87 -5.41 -4.60 -8.78
N SER A 88 -6.09 -3.62 -8.17
CA SER A 88 -7.28 -3.00 -8.75
C SER A 88 -7.03 -2.31 -10.10
N MET A 89 -5.80 -1.82 -10.34
CA MET A 89 -5.44 -1.20 -11.61
C MET A 89 -5.49 -2.19 -12.77
N TYR A 90 -5.12 -3.46 -12.53
CA TYR A 90 -5.32 -4.55 -13.48
C TYR A 90 -6.81 -4.88 -13.62
N ARG A 91 -7.51 -5.03 -12.49
CA ARG A 91 -8.93 -5.37 -12.44
C ARG A 91 -9.85 -4.39 -13.19
N PHE A 92 -9.52 -3.10 -13.16
CA PHE A 92 -10.30 -2.05 -13.83
C PHE A 92 -9.70 -1.59 -15.16
N GLU A 93 -8.61 -2.21 -15.62
CA GLU A 93 -7.86 -1.80 -16.81
C GLU A 93 -7.59 -0.28 -16.80
N ALA A 94 -7.11 0.21 -15.65
CA ALA A 94 -6.86 1.62 -15.40
C ALA A 94 -5.36 1.88 -15.28
N ASP A 95 -4.81 2.69 -16.17
CA ASP A 95 -3.37 2.96 -16.22
C ASP A 95 -2.97 4.16 -15.35
N GLY A 96 -3.93 4.85 -14.74
CA GLY A 96 -3.68 5.79 -13.67
C GLY A 96 -4.15 5.26 -12.31
N GLY A 97 -3.57 5.78 -11.24
CA GLY A 97 -4.15 5.64 -9.92
C GLY A 97 -3.47 6.47 -8.85
N ILE A 98 -4.19 6.66 -7.75
CA ILE A 98 -3.68 7.25 -6.51
C ILE A 98 -4.09 6.36 -5.34
N MET A 99 -3.12 5.97 -4.52
CA MET A 99 -3.36 5.41 -3.20
C MET A 99 -3.06 6.47 -2.15
N VAL A 100 -4.10 6.89 -1.43
CA VAL A 100 -3.97 7.84 -0.32
C VAL A 100 -3.59 7.09 0.94
N THR A 101 -2.35 7.22 1.37
CA THR A 101 -1.82 6.44 2.48
C THR A 101 -0.75 7.22 3.21
N GLY A 102 -0.73 7.16 4.54
CA GLY A 102 0.39 7.60 5.38
C GLY A 102 1.44 6.50 5.62
N SER A 103 1.23 5.30 5.07
CA SER A 103 2.03 4.10 5.32
C SER A 103 2.29 3.91 6.82
N HIS A 104 3.55 3.74 7.21
CA HIS A 104 4.00 3.68 8.59
C HIS A 104 4.33 5.04 9.20
N ASN A 105 3.91 6.21 8.68
CA ASN A 105 4.19 7.47 9.39
C ASN A 105 3.25 7.65 10.60
N PRO A 106 3.54 8.57 11.55
CA PRO A 106 2.60 8.91 12.62
C PRO A 106 1.22 9.33 12.09
N LYS A 107 0.16 9.24 12.90
CA LYS A 107 -1.25 9.42 12.48
C LYS A 107 -1.55 10.77 11.82
N GLU A 108 -0.79 11.81 12.15
CA GLU A 108 -0.92 13.16 11.61
C GLU A 108 -0.44 13.26 10.15
N PHE A 109 0.37 12.31 9.69
CA PHE A 109 0.85 12.24 8.32
C PHE A 109 -0.14 11.53 7.40
N ASN A 110 -0.13 11.94 6.13
CA ASN A 110 -0.72 11.17 5.04
C ASN A 110 0.16 11.37 3.78
N GLY A 111 -0.27 10.83 2.65
CA GLY A 111 0.48 10.90 1.41
C GLY A 111 -0.29 10.34 0.23
N LEU A 112 0.33 10.42 -0.94
CA LEU A 112 -0.17 9.89 -2.20
C LEU A 112 0.93 9.05 -2.84
N LYS A 113 0.69 7.74 -2.94
CA LYS A 113 1.42 6.88 -3.89
C LYS A 113 0.71 7.03 -5.24
N VAL A 114 1.36 7.72 -6.17
CA VAL A 114 0.81 8.01 -7.50
C VAL A 114 1.29 6.93 -8.45
N ALA A 115 0.41 6.36 -9.26
CA ALA A 115 0.72 5.23 -10.12
C ALA A 115 0.49 5.55 -11.61
N TYR A 116 1.29 4.96 -12.47
CA TYR A 116 1.08 4.94 -13.91
C TYR A 116 1.48 3.58 -14.47
N ASP A 117 0.74 3.06 -15.44
CA ASP A 117 1.04 1.78 -16.08
C ASP A 117 1.24 0.64 -15.07
N LYS A 118 0.33 0.58 -14.08
CA LYS A 118 0.29 -0.41 -12.99
C LYS A 118 1.47 -0.36 -12.00
N ALA A 119 2.35 0.63 -12.09
CA ALA A 119 3.48 0.82 -11.20
C ALA A 119 3.45 2.20 -10.52
N THR A 120 4.13 2.34 -9.38
CA THR A 120 4.29 3.65 -8.72
C THR A 120 5.21 4.54 -9.55
N LEU A 121 4.84 5.81 -9.69
CA LEU A 121 5.74 6.84 -10.17
C LEU A 121 6.90 7.03 -9.18
N TRP A 122 8.06 7.42 -9.70
CA TRP A 122 9.22 7.70 -8.89
C TRP A 122 10.12 8.75 -9.57
N GLY A 123 11.05 9.30 -8.81
CA GLY A 123 12.05 10.27 -9.26
C GLY A 123 11.47 11.42 -10.05
N ASP A 124 11.93 11.55 -11.30
CA ASP A 124 11.57 12.66 -12.17
C ASP A 124 10.09 12.71 -12.56
N ASP A 125 9.38 11.58 -12.55
CA ASP A 125 7.94 11.57 -12.88
C ASP A 125 7.11 12.23 -11.78
N ILE A 126 7.44 12.01 -10.51
CA ILE A 126 6.78 12.71 -9.39
C ILE A 126 7.13 14.21 -9.43
N ARG A 127 8.39 14.53 -9.73
CA ARG A 127 8.83 15.93 -9.90
C ARG A 127 8.12 16.60 -11.06
N GLU A 128 7.79 15.87 -12.11
CA GLU A 128 7.05 16.42 -13.25
C GLU A 128 5.66 16.90 -12.87
N ILE A 129 4.97 16.22 -11.94
CA ILE A 129 3.69 16.68 -11.41
C ILE A 129 3.84 18.06 -10.75
N LEU A 130 4.88 18.27 -9.95
CA LEU A 130 5.20 19.57 -9.36
C LEU A 130 5.52 20.63 -10.43
N ARG A 131 6.27 20.26 -11.48
CA ARG A 131 6.58 21.17 -12.61
C ARG A 131 5.31 21.56 -13.38
N ILE A 132 4.30 20.68 -13.47
CA ILE A 132 3.01 20.99 -14.11
C ILE A 132 2.26 22.04 -13.29
N ILE A 133 2.20 21.89 -11.96
CA ILE A 133 1.57 22.84 -11.05
C ILE A 133 2.22 24.22 -11.17
N LYS A 134 3.56 24.27 -11.08
CA LYS A 134 4.33 25.53 -11.10
C LYS A 134 4.34 26.22 -12.47
N GLY A 135 4.32 25.43 -13.54
CA GLY A 135 4.38 25.93 -14.91
C GLY A 135 3.02 26.30 -15.52
N ASP A 136 1.93 26.24 -14.75
CA ASP A 136 0.56 26.46 -15.22
C ASP A 136 0.21 25.59 -16.46
N ARG A 137 0.70 24.34 -16.45
CA ARG A 137 0.49 23.36 -17.54
C ARG A 137 -0.70 22.43 -17.29
N MET A 138 -1.57 22.78 -16.36
CA MET A 138 -2.76 21.99 -16.03
C MET A 138 -3.84 22.19 -17.09
N VAL A 139 -4.40 21.10 -17.60
CA VAL A 139 -5.47 21.14 -18.61
C VAL A 139 -6.82 21.00 -17.93
N THR A 140 -7.79 21.82 -18.32
CA THR A 140 -9.19 21.65 -17.88
C THR A 140 -9.97 21.04 -19.03
N ALA A 141 -10.63 19.91 -18.80
CA ALA A 141 -11.46 19.29 -19.83
C ALA A 141 -12.76 20.07 -20.01
N GLU A 142 -13.25 20.15 -21.25
CA GLU A 142 -14.57 20.73 -21.56
C GLU A 142 -15.70 19.98 -20.83
N VAL A 143 -15.56 18.65 -20.76
CA VAL A 143 -16.43 17.78 -19.97
C VAL A 143 -15.58 17.15 -18.87
N PRO A 144 -15.87 17.43 -17.59
CA PRO A 144 -15.20 16.78 -16.48
C PRO A 144 -15.33 15.25 -16.55
N GLY A 145 -14.33 14.56 -16.06
CA GLY A 145 -14.38 13.11 -15.88
C GLY A 145 -15.44 12.71 -14.85
N SER A 146 -15.73 11.42 -14.78
CA SER A 146 -16.73 10.85 -13.86
C SER A 146 -16.08 10.28 -12.59
N LEU A 147 -16.89 10.16 -11.53
CA LEU A 147 -16.55 9.41 -10.32
C LEU A 147 -17.54 8.27 -10.16
N ARG A 148 -17.03 7.06 -9.92
CA ARG A 148 -17.83 5.91 -9.47
C ARG A 148 -17.18 5.22 -8.29
N PHE A 149 -17.97 4.51 -7.50
CA PHE A 149 -17.49 3.73 -6.36
C PHE A 149 -17.57 2.24 -6.67
N ALA A 150 -16.56 1.47 -6.28
CA ALA A 150 -16.51 0.02 -6.47
C ALA A 150 -15.76 -0.67 -5.33
N GLY A 151 -16.47 -1.26 -4.37
CA GLY A 151 -15.85 -2.07 -3.33
C GLY A 151 -15.30 -3.39 -3.89
N ILE A 152 -14.04 -3.70 -3.59
CA ILE A 152 -13.33 -4.85 -4.18
C ILE A 152 -12.59 -5.72 -3.14
N ASN A 153 -12.79 -5.47 -1.84
CA ASN A 153 -12.01 -6.12 -0.79
C ASN A 153 -12.22 -7.64 -0.78
N GLU A 154 -13.47 -8.08 -0.90
CA GLU A 154 -13.81 -9.50 -0.99
C GLU A 154 -13.27 -10.15 -2.26
N GLU A 155 -13.35 -9.46 -3.41
CA GLU A 155 -12.84 -9.96 -4.69
C GLU A 155 -11.32 -10.15 -4.66
N TYR A 156 -10.60 -9.21 -4.04
CA TYR A 156 -9.16 -9.33 -3.83
C TYR A 156 -8.81 -10.49 -2.89
N LEU A 157 -9.59 -10.66 -1.82
CA LEU A 157 -9.41 -11.75 -0.87
C LEU A 157 -9.63 -13.12 -1.54
N ASP A 158 -10.68 -13.27 -2.35
CA ASP A 158 -10.94 -14.48 -3.12
C ASP A 158 -9.81 -14.78 -4.12
N MET A 159 -9.28 -13.74 -4.76
CA MET A 159 -8.12 -13.86 -5.65
C MET A 159 -6.90 -14.41 -4.89
N LEU A 160 -6.60 -13.91 -3.67
CA LEU A 160 -5.51 -14.42 -2.85
C LEU A 160 -5.73 -15.89 -2.46
N VAL A 161 -6.92 -16.23 -1.98
CA VAL A 161 -7.28 -17.60 -1.57
C VAL A 161 -7.15 -18.57 -2.75
N SER A 162 -7.55 -18.17 -3.95
CA SER A 162 -7.46 -19.02 -5.16
C SER A 162 -6.04 -19.40 -5.56
N LYS A 163 -5.03 -18.62 -5.13
CA LYS A 163 -3.62 -18.81 -5.51
C LYS A 163 -2.83 -19.71 -4.55
N ILE A 164 -3.33 -19.91 -3.33
CA ILE A 164 -2.57 -20.55 -2.25
C ILE A 164 -3.30 -21.80 -1.78
N LYS A 165 -2.61 -22.94 -1.83
CA LYS A 165 -3.07 -24.20 -1.25
C LYS A 165 -2.04 -24.72 -0.27
N LEU A 166 -2.41 -24.73 1.01
CA LEU A 166 -1.58 -25.33 2.04
C LEU A 166 -1.60 -26.86 1.97
N GLY A 167 -0.55 -27.47 2.51
CA GLY A 167 -0.50 -28.91 2.75
C GLY A 167 -1.51 -29.35 3.83
N PRO A 168 -1.44 -30.61 4.30
CA PRO A 168 -2.40 -31.15 5.26
C PRO A 168 -2.30 -30.53 6.67
N GLN A 169 -1.24 -29.77 6.96
CA GLN A 169 -1.02 -29.18 8.28
C GLN A 169 -1.89 -27.94 8.49
N LYS A 170 -2.51 -27.85 9.67
CA LYS A 170 -3.28 -26.68 10.09
C LYS A 170 -2.41 -25.78 10.95
N LEU A 171 -1.73 -24.84 10.31
CA LEU A 171 -0.83 -23.90 10.99
C LEU A 171 -1.59 -23.02 11.97
N LYS A 172 -1.01 -22.75 13.14
CA LYS A 172 -1.44 -21.75 14.11
C LYS A 172 -0.65 -20.47 13.87
N ILE A 173 -1.32 -19.41 13.46
CA ILE A 173 -0.73 -18.12 13.10
C ILE A 173 -1.21 -17.06 14.07
N VAL A 174 -0.29 -16.24 14.58
CA VAL A 174 -0.61 -14.96 15.21
C VAL A 174 -0.54 -13.87 14.16
N CYS A 175 -1.62 -13.13 13.94
CA CYS A 175 -1.72 -12.08 12.94
C CYS A 175 -1.84 -10.73 13.63
N ASP A 176 -0.80 -9.91 13.53
CA ASP A 176 -0.78 -8.54 14.06
C ASP A 176 -1.00 -7.53 12.94
N SER A 177 -2.17 -6.89 12.94
CA SER A 177 -2.51 -5.89 11.92
C SER A 177 -2.17 -4.46 12.34
N GLY A 178 -1.72 -4.23 13.58
CA GLY A 178 -1.35 -2.90 14.08
C GLY A 178 -2.43 -1.82 13.89
N ASN A 179 -3.71 -2.20 13.91
CA ASN A 179 -4.88 -1.35 13.57
C ASN A 179 -4.87 -0.76 12.14
N GLY A 180 -3.99 -1.25 11.26
CA GLY A 180 -3.87 -0.84 9.87
C GLY A 180 -4.84 -1.58 8.93
N THR A 181 -4.59 -1.44 7.63
CA THR A 181 -5.46 -2.02 6.58
C THR A 181 -5.41 -3.55 6.53
N ALA A 182 -4.41 -4.19 7.13
CA ALA A 182 -4.25 -5.65 7.12
C ALA A 182 -5.40 -6.35 7.83
N GLY A 183 -6.02 -5.70 8.81
CA GLY A 183 -7.18 -6.23 9.54
C GLY A 183 -8.37 -6.58 8.65
N ILE A 184 -8.49 -5.90 7.50
CA ILE A 184 -9.54 -6.14 6.50
C ILE A 184 -9.33 -7.49 5.78
N TYR A 185 -8.09 -7.97 5.66
CA TYR A 185 -7.74 -9.08 4.77
C TYR A 185 -7.07 -10.25 5.50
N ALA A 186 -6.00 -9.98 6.25
CA ALA A 186 -5.04 -11.01 6.67
C ALA A 186 -5.65 -12.07 7.60
N PRO A 187 -6.42 -11.72 8.65
CA PRO A 187 -7.03 -12.73 9.51
C PRO A 187 -7.96 -13.69 8.74
N GLU A 188 -8.83 -13.14 7.89
CA GLU A 188 -9.77 -13.91 7.10
C GLU A 188 -9.06 -14.72 6.01
N PHE A 189 -8.05 -14.16 5.34
CA PHE A 189 -7.22 -14.87 4.39
C PHE A 189 -6.60 -16.14 5.01
N PHE A 190 -5.96 -15.99 6.17
CA PHE A 190 -5.33 -17.13 6.86
C PHE A 190 -6.36 -18.20 7.25
N ARG A 191 -7.56 -17.80 7.69
CA ARG A 191 -8.65 -18.76 7.97
C ARG A 191 -9.09 -19.52 6.72
N ARG A 192 -9.31 -18.81 5.61
CA ARG A 192 -9.78 -19.40 4.34
C ARG A 192 -8.80 -20.42 3.75
N ILE A 193 -7.50 -20.23 3.95
CA ILE A 193 -6.49 -21.20 3.53
C ILE A 193 -6.26 -22.34 4.53
N GLY A 194 -7.00 -22.37 5.65
CA GLY A 194 -7.05 -23.49 6.61
C GLY A 194 -6.24 -23.31 7.90
N CYS A 195 -5.74 -22.11 8.19
CA CYS A 195 -4.99 -21.82 9.42
C CYS A 195 -5.91 -21.55 10.62
N ARG A 196 -5.39 -21.77 11.82
CA ARG A 196 -5.96 -21.27 13.08
C ARG A 196 -5.33 -19.91 13.37
N VAL A 197 -6.16 -18.88 13.54
CA VAL A 197 -5.67 -17.49 13.63
C VAL A 197 -5.94 -16.92 15.02
N THR A 198 -4.90 -16.40 15.64
CA THR A 198 -4.98 -15.51 16.80
C THR A 198 -4.75 -14.09 16.31
N GLU A 199 -5.71 -13.20 16.51
CA GLU A 199 -5.64 -11.81 16.04
C GLU A 199 -5.03 -10.90 17.11
N LEU A 200 -4.17 -10.00 16.68
CA LEU A 200 -3.70 -8.85 17.43
C LEU A 200 -4.06 -7.60 16.64
N TYR A 201 -4.78 -6.69 17.29
CA TYR A 201 -5.03 -5.34 16.77
C TYR A 201 -5.62 -5.31 15.35
N SER A 202 -6.50 -6.25 15.03
CA SER A 202 -7.09 -6.42 13.68
C SER A 202 -8.27 -5.52 13.38
N GLU A 203 -8.86 -4.86 14.38
CA GLU A 203 -9.87 -3.83 14.12
C GLU A 203 -9.19 -2.57 13.56
N PRO A 204 -9.53 -2.11 12.34
CA PRO A 204 -8.91 -0.93 11.76
C PRO A 204 -9.22 0.34 12.57
N ASP A 205 -8.19 1.08 13.00
CA ASP A 205 -8.33 2.30 13.79
C ASP A 205 -7.18 3.29 13.46
N GLY A 206 -7.54 4.42 12.83
CA GLY A 206 -6.61 5.46 12.40
C GLY A 206 -5.95 6.24 13.53
N THR A 207 -6.31 5.99 14.80
CA THR A 207 -5.58 6.52 15.96
C THR A 207 -4.33 5.70 16.31
N PHE A 208 -4.22 4.46 15.79
CA PHE A 208 -3.16 3.50 16.11
C PHE A 208 -2.93 3.35 17.63
N PRO A 209 -3.94 2.90 18.41
CA PRO A 209 -3.94 3.03 19.87
C PRO A 209 -3.01 2.07 20.60
N ASN A 210 -2.48 1.04 19.94
CA ASN A 210 -1.71 -0.04 20.58
C ASN A 210 -0.20 0.15 20.41
N HIS A 211 0.27 0.08 19.17
CA HIS A 211 1.63 0.42 18.79
C HIS A 211 1.60 1.00 17.37
N HIS A 212 2.73 1.55 16.95
CA HIS A 212 2.87 2.06 15.59
C HIS A 212 2.94 0.88 14.60
N PRO A 213 2.19 0.86 13.47
CA PRO A 213 2.22 -0.25 12.54
C PRO A 213 3.46 -0.16 11.63
N ASP A 214 4.61 -0.48 12.21
CA ASP A 214 5.90 -0.57 11.54
C ASP A 214 6.63 -1.84 12.01
N PRO A 215 6.44 -2.99 11.32
CA PRO A 215 7.01 -4.26 11.72
C PRO A 215 8.52 -4.36 11.45
N THR A 216 9.13 -3.32 10.86
CA THR A 216 10.59 -3.26 10.70
C THR A 216 11.31 -2.88 12.00
N LYS A 217 10.56 -2.36 12.99
CA LYS A 217 11.08 -2.03 14.31
C LYS A 217 10.75 -3.12 15.31
N ARG A 218 11.79 -3.68 15.93
CA ARG A 218 11.66 -4.73 16.95
C ARG A 218 10.70 -4.38 18.08
N GLU A 219 10.69 -3.12 18.51
CA GLU A 219 9.80 -2.64 19.59
C GLU A 219 8.31 -2.84 19.28
N ASN A 220 7.91 -2.76 18.01
CA ASN A 220 6.53 -2.97 17.59
C ASN A 220 6.15 -4.46 17.49
N LEU A 221 7.12 -5.38 17.59
CA LEU A 221 6.89 -6.83 17.50
C LEU A 221 6.82 -7.51 18.86
N HIS A 222 7.01 -6.79 19.97
CA HIS A 222 7.04 -7.38 21.31
C HIS A 222 5.77 -8.20 21.61
N LYS A 223 4.59 -7.63 21.34
CA LYS A 223 3.33 -8.33 21.61
C LYS A 223 3.14 -9.55 20.71
N LEU A 224 3.53 -9.44 19.44
CA LEU A 224 3.52 -10.55 18.50
C LEU A 224 4.39 -11.71 19.00
N ILE A 225 5.64 -11.43 19.40
CA ILE A 225 6.58 -12.42 19.94
C ILE A 225 6.01 -13.09 21.19
N GLU A 226 5.55 -12.31 22.17
CA GLU A 226 4.95 -12.83 23.40
C GLU A 226 3.78 -13.77 23.10
N THR A 227 2.93 -13.38 22.16
CA THR A 227 1.70 -14.12 21.83
C THR A 227 2.05 -15.40 21.07
N VAL A 228 3.02 -15.37 20.14
CA VAL A 228 3.51 -16.58 19.46
C VAL A 228 4.01 -17.61 20.47
N LEU A 229 4.81 -17.18 21.45
CA LEU A 229 5.35 -18.07 22.49
C LEU A 229 4.25 -18.59 23.42
N ALA A 230 3.36 -17.72 23.91
CA ALA A 230 2.29 -18.08 24.82
C ALA A 230 1.27 -19.03 24.19
N GLU A 231 0.96 -18.81 22.92
CA GLU A 231 0.01 -19.63 22.16
C GLU A 231 0.66 -20.89 21.56
N VAL A 232 1.99 -21.03 21.65
CA VAL A 232 2.74 -22.09 20.95
C VAL A 232 2.35 -22.11 19.46
N ALA A 233 2.35 -20.91 18.85
CA ALA A 233 2.01 -20.73 17.45
C ALA A 233 3.16 -21.16 16.54
N ASP A 234 2.84 -21.57 15.31
CA ASP A 234 3.83 -21.98 14.31
C ASP A 234 4.59 -20.78 13.74
N LEU A 235 3.93 -19.62 13.65
CA LEU A 235 4.55 -18.33 13.32
C LEU A 235 3.66 -17.15 13.73
N GLY A 236 4.28 -15.97 13.74
CA GLY A 236 3.61 -14.67 13.81
C GLY A 236 3.89 -13.84 12.55
N VAL A 237 2.89 -13.09 12.10
CA VAL A 237 3.02 -12.13 10.99
C VAL A 237 2.47 -10.77 11.43
N GLY A 238 3.31 -9.75 11.39
CA GLY A 238 2.95 -8.35 11.63
C GLY A 238 2.92 -7.55 10.33
N PHE A 239 2.00 -6.61 10.20
CA PHE A 239 1.85 -5.76 9.01
C PHE A 239 2.10 -4.29 9.31
N ASP A 240 2.52 -3.54 8.29
CA ASP A 240 2.57 -2.09 8.39
C ASP A 240 1.22 -1.42 8.07
N GLY A 241 1.12 -0.10 8.27
CA GLY A 241 -0.16 0.62 8.27
C GLY A 241 -0.99 0.47 6.98
N ASP A 242 -0.33 0.34 5.83
CA ASP A 242 -0.99 0.14 4.53
C ASP A 242 -0.75 -1.24 3.89
N SER A 243 -0.16 -2.15 4.65
CA SER A 243 0.01 -3.58 4.37
C SER A 243 0.81 -3.92 3.12
N ASP A 244 1.76 -3.07 2.72
CA ASP A 244 2.73 -3.44 1.68
C ASP A 244 4.03 -4.04 2.25
N ARG A 245 4.14 -4.10 3.58
CA ARG A 245 5.26 -4.75 4.29
C ARG A 245 4.76 -5.70 5.37
N ILE A 246 5.58 -6.73 5.60
CA ILE A 246 5.40 -7.70 6.67
C ILE A 246 6.65 -7.80 7.54
N GLY A 247 6.46 -8.15 8.80
CA GLY A 247 7.47 -8.72 9.68
C GLY A 247 7.05 -10.12 10.10
N VAL A 248 8.00 -11.04 10.24
CA VAL A 248 7.74 -12.44 10.55
C VAL A 248 8.49 -12.83 11.81
N VAL A 249 7.80 -13.58 12.68
CA VAL A 249 8.35 -14.16 13.90
C VAL A 249 8.16 -15.68 13.82
N ASP A 250 9.22 -16.44 14.07
CA ASP A 250 9.13 -17.91 14.08
C ASP A 250 8.52 -18.45 15.40
N ASN A 251 8.31 -19.76 15.48
CA ASN A 251 7.76 -20.43 16.66
C ASN A 251 8.64 -20.36 17.92
N LYS A 252 9.86 -19.84 17.82
CA LYS A 252 10.77 -19.60 18.95
C LYS A 252 10.81 -18.14 19.37
N GLY A 253 10.03 -17.27 18.73
CA GLY A 253 10.00 -15.84 19.00
C GLY A 253 11.13 -15.07 18.32
N GLU A 254 11.86 -15.68 17.39
CA GLU A 254 12.93 -15.01 16.65
C GLU A 254 12.37 -14.27 15.43
N ILE A 255 12.87 -13.05 15.23
CA ILE A 255 12.48 -12.24 14.06
C ILE A 255 13.20 -12.78 12.82
N ILE A 256 12.43 -13.06 11.79
CA ILE A 256 12.93 -13.43 10.47
C ILE A 256 12.96 -12.17 9.60
N TRP A 257 14.16 -11.61 9.43
CA TRP A 257 14.39 -10.40 8.65
C TRP A 257 14.17 -10.61 7.14
N GLY A 258 13.93 -9.50 6.44
CA GLY A 258 13.50 -9.51 5.04
C GLY A 258 14.46 -10.21 4.08
N ASP A 259 15.76 -10.12 4.31
CA ASP A 259 16.77 -10.81 3.49
C ASP A 259 16.65 -12.35 3.59
N ARG A 260 16.42 -12.87 4.81
CA ARG A 260 16.16 -14.30 5.04
C ARG A 260 14.82 -14.74 4.44
N LEU A 261 13.78 -13.90 4.52
CA LEU A 261 12.50 -14.17 3.86
C LEU A 261 12.66 -14.23 2.33
N MET A 262 13.41 -13.29 1.74
CA MET A 262 13.69 -13.28 0.31
C MET A 262 14.45 -14.53 -0.15
N ALA A 263 15.43 -14.99 0.63
CA ALA A 263 16.16 -16.23 0.32
C ALA A 263 15.19 -17.43 0.25
N LEU A 264 14.26 -17.56 1.21
CA LEU A 264 13.23 -18.60 1.19
C LEU A 264 12.31 -18.50 -0.03
N PHE A 265 11.91 -17.28 -0.40
CA PHE A 265 11.05 -17.08 -1.58
C PHE A 265 11.77 -17.44 -2.88
N TRP A 266 13.03 -17.01 -3.05
CA TRP A 266 13.80 -17.31 -4.25
C TRP A 266 14.09 -18.81 -4.40
N GLN A 267 14.36 -19.52 -3.30
CA GLN A 267 14.49 -20.98 -3.30
C GLN A 267 13.24 -21.69 -3.85
N GLU A 268 12.04 -21.11 -3.66
CA GLU A 268 10.80 -21.65 -4.22
C GLU A 268 10.56 -21.22 -5.68
N ILE A 269 10.94 -19.98 -6.02
CA ILE A 269 10.63 -19.34 -7.31
C ILE A 269 11.59 -19.77 -8.42
N LEU A 270 12.91 -19.78 -8.17
CA LEU A 270 13.93 -20.03 -9.19
C LEU A 270 13.81 -21.41 -9.84
N PRO A 271 13.56 -22.52 -9.10
CA PRO A 271 13.39 -23.83 -9.73
C PRO A 271 12.19 -23.89 -10.69
N LYS A 272 11.16 -23.07 -10.46
CA LYS A 272 9.96 -22.97 -11.31
C LYS A 272 10.17 -22.03 -12.50
N ASN A 273 11.19 -21.18 -12.45
CA ASN A 273 11.50 -20.16 -13.46
C ASN A 273 13.00 -20.14 -13.79
N PRO A 274 13.55 -21.18 -14.44
CA PRO A 274 14.97 -21.25 -14.74
C PRO A 274 15.47 -20.03 -15.53
N GLY A 275 16.53 -19.39 -15.06
CA GLY A 275 17.12 -18.20 -15.69
C GLY A 275 16.45 -16.86 -15.33
N ALA A 276 15.48 -16.86 -14.41
CA ALA A 276 14.94 -15.62 -13.86
C ALA A 276 16.03 -14.81 -13.12
N VAL A 277 15.95 -13.49 -13.20
CA VAL A 277 16.85 -12.58 -12.50
C VAL A 277 16.34 -12.35 -11.07
N ALA A 278 17.13 -12.74 -10.07
CA ALA A 278 16.85 -12.44 -8.68
C ALA A 278 17.29 -11.02 -8.32
N ILE A 279 16.34 -10.17 -7.91
CA ILE A 279 16.63 -8.81 -7.46
C ILE A 279 16.96 -8.85 -5.96
N CYS A 280 18.07 -8.22 -5.57
CA CYS A 280 18.52 -8.09 -4.18
C CYS A 280 18.72 -6.62 -3.81
N GLU A 281 18.28 -6.21 -2.62
CA GLU A 281 18.57 -4.87 -2.09
C GLU A 281 20.00 -4.81 -1.53
N VAL A 282 20.67 -3.67 -1.71
CA VAL A 282 22.03 -3.43 -1.19
C VAL A 282 22.16 -3.46 0.33
N LYS A 283 21.05 -3.44 1.07
CA LYS A 283 21.02 -3.56 2.54
C LYS A 283 20.93 -5.00 3.03
N SER A 284 20.65 -5.96 2.14
CA SER A 284 20.57 -7.37 2.50
C SER A 284 21.94 -7.91 2.91
N SER A 285 21.97 -8.92 3.78
CA SER A 285 23.21 -9.64 4.07
C SER A 285 23.73 -10.37 2.83
N MET A 286 25.03 -10.69 2.82
CA MET A 286 25.66 -11.47 1.74
C MET A 286 25.07 -12.88 1.58
N ALA A 287 24.38 -13.39 2.61
CA ALA A 287 23.70 -14.69 2.53
C ALA A 287 22.63 -14.72 1.43
N LEU A 288 21.96 -13.60 1.13
CA LEU A 288 20.95 -13.56 0.08
C LEU A 288 21.55 -13.80 -1.32
N PRO A 289 22.51 -12.99 -1.82
CA PRO A 289 23.12 -13.23 -3.14
C PRO A 289 23.96 -14.51 -3.22
N GLU A 290 24.41 -15.08 -2.10
CA GLU A 290 25.09 -16.38 -2.09
C GLU A 290 24.10 -17.56 -2.28
N GLU A 291 22.84 -17.38 -1.87
CA GLU A 291 21.80 -18.42 -1.94
C GLU A 291 21.02 -18.41 -3.26
N VAL A 292 20.92 -17.27 -3.96
CA VAL A 292 20.02 -17.05 -5.12
C VAL A 292 20.72 -16.92 -6.46
#